data_AF-A0A925ZI54-F1
#
_entry.id   AF-A0A925ZI54-F1
#
_cell.length_a   1.000
_cell.length_b   1.000
_cell.length_c   1.000
_cell.angle_alpha   90.00
_cell.angle_beta   90.00
_cell.angle_gamma   90.00
#
_symmetry.space_group_name_H-M   'P 1'
#
loop_
_entity.id
_entity.type
_entity.pdbx_description
1 polymer ?
#
loop_
_entity_poly.entity_id
_entity_poly.type
_entity_poly.pdbx_seq_one_letter_code
_entity_poly.pdbx_strand_id
1 'polypeptide(L)'
;MARKYSIIGDTNVEVSGYLKMDAFLDGTLPEDTLNIWKMQKENINLSQVVKIIYAPHHTLGEEKHSFSTFSQNYMKILEYAKEHPKTSWIYKPHPLLKQACIKNGLFKNEEEYDCYVREWENIPNGKAGDKKRSATVKSYEPRMKAAETKGEQEVIALLSKAQVDKWKKAKGAPFKL
;
A
#
# COMPACT_ATOMS: atom_id res chain seq x y z
N MET A 1 5.20 -2.50 -34.60
CA MET A 1 6.55 -2.25 -34.02
C MET A 1 7.48 -3.43 -34.29
N ALA A 2 7.22 -4.64 -33.77
CA ALA A 2 8.12 -5.80 -33.92
C ALA A 2 8.50 -6.12 -35.38
N ARG A 3 7.54 -6.22 -36.30
CA ARG A 3 7.79 -6.51 -37.73
C ARG A 3 8.75 -5.54 -38.45
N LYS A 4 8.90 -4.31 -37.95
CA LYS A 4 9.77 -3.26 -38.53
C LYS A 4 11.14 -3.17 -37.83
N TYR A 5 11.23 -3.55 -36.56
CA TYR A 5 12.41 -3.28 -35.72
C TYR A 5 13.07 -4.55 -35.15
N SER A 6 12.47 -5.73 -35.33
CA SER A 6 13.02 -7.03 -34.91
C SER A 6 13.66 -7.76 -36.08
N ILE A 7 14.86 -8.30 -35.88
CA ILE A 7 15.60 -9.09 -36.89
C ILE A 7 14.81 -10.34 -37.33
N ILE A 8 14.02 -10.92 -36.41
CA ILE A 8 13.20 -12.13 -36.62
C ILE A 8 11.73 -11.81 -36.94
N GLY A 9 11.38 -10.52 -37.04
CA GLY A 9 10.00 -10.07 -37.25
C GLY A 9 9.11 -10.31 -36.02
N ASP A 10 7.83 -10.59 -36.26
CA ASP A 10 6.80 -10.94 -35.27
C ASP A 10 6.51 -12.45 -35.22
N THR A 11 7.29 -13.27 -35.94
CA THR A 11 7.04 -14.71 -36.13
C THR A 11 7.26 -15.55 -34.87
N ASN A 12 7.93 -15.02 -33.85
CA ASN A 12 8.24 -15.70 -32.60
C ASN A 12 7.43 -15.17 -31.39
N VAL A 13 6.36 -14.42 -31.64
CA VAL A 13 5.51 -13.85 -30.58
C VAL A 13 4.11 -14.43 -30.69
N GLU A 14 3.72 -15.21 -29.69
CA GLU A 14 2.32 -15.60 -29.48
C GLU A 14 1.70 -14.66 -28.43
N VAL A 15 0.56 -14.06 -28.75
CA VAL A 15 -0.14 -13.12 -27.87
C VAL A 15 -1.32 -13.85 -27.22
N SER A 16 -1.07 -14.54 -26.12
CA SER A 16 -2.08 -15.26 -25.33
C SER A 16 -2.57 -14.49 -24.09
N GLY A 17 -1.94 -13.34 -23.79
CA GLY A 17 -2.20 -12.57 -22.57
C GLY A 17 -1.17 -12.84 -21.47
N TYR A 18 -1.52 -12.54 -20.23
CA TYR A 18 -0.64 -12.77 -19.07
C TYR A 18 -1.22 -13.88 -18.20
N LEU A 19 -0.48 -14.97 -17.99
CA LEU A 19 -0.90 -16.09 -17.12
C LEU A 19 -1.32 -15.64 -15.71
N LYS A 20 -0.70 -14.57 -15.18
CA LYS A 20 -1.09 -13.97 -13.88
C LYS A 20 -2.50 -13.38 -13.86
N MET A 21 -3.15 -13.24 -15.03
CA MET A 21 -4.50 -12.71 -15.17
C MET A 21 -5.56 -13.80 -15.23
N ASP A 22 -5.16 -15.07 -15.39
CA ASP A 22 -6.09 -16.20 -15.52
C ASP A 22 -7.04 -16.29 -14.33
N ALA A 23 -6.52 -16.05 -13.12
CA ALA A 23 -7.30 -16.01 -11.86
C ALA A 23 -8.42 -14.95 -11.83
N PHE A 24 -8.36 -13.93 -12.69
CA PHE A 24 -9.42 -12.93 -12.83
C PHE A 24 -10.50 -13.36 -13.82
N LEU A 25 -10.21 -14.31 -14.72
CA LEU A 25 -11.14 -14.82 -15.72
C LEU A 25 -11.97 -15.99 -15.18
N ASP A 26 -11.32 -16.93 -14.49
CA ASP A 26 -11.95 -18.14 -13.96
C ASP A 26 -12.59 -17.95 -12.57
N GLY A 27 -12.33 -16.80 -11.92
CA GLY A 27 -12.81 -16.49 -10.58
C GLY A 27 -12.15 -17.32 -9.48
N THR A 28 -11.05 -18.03 -9.76
CA THR A 28 -10.28 -18.84 -8.80
C THR A 28 -9.40 -17.97 -7.90
N LEU A 29 -9.97 -16.88 -7.39
CA LEU A 29 -9.31 -16.08 -6.39
C LEU A 29 -9.13 -16.90 -5.11
N PRO A 30 -7.94 -16.88 -4.47
CA PRO A 30 -7.72 -17.59 -3.22
C PRO A 30 -8.77 -17.18 -2.16
N GLU A 31 -9.27 -18.16 -1.42
CA GLU A 31 -10.29 -17.97 -0.38
C GLU A 31 -9.86 -16.91 0.67
N ASP A 32 -8.55 -16.78 0.90
CA ASP A 32 -7.93 -15.80 1.80
C ASP A 32 -7.88 -14.36 1.28
N THR A 33 -8.45 -14.05 0.11
CA THR A 33 -8.46 -12.69 -0.46
C THR A 33 -9.27 -11.69 0.36
N LEU A 34 -10.15 -12.15 1.25
CA LEU A 34 -10.83 -11.28 2.22
C LEU A 34 -9.93 -10.90 3.40
N ASN A 35 -9.02 -11.79 3.81
CA ASN A 35 -8.17 -11.62 4.99
C ASN A 35 -7.05 -10.57 4.79
N ILE A 36 -6.78 -10.16 3.55
CA ILE A 36 -5.75 -9.14 3.27
C ILE A 36 -6.21 -7.72 3.62
N TRP A 37 -7.52 -7.47 3.66
CA TRP A 37 -8.13 -6.17 3.87
C TRP A 37 -8.29 -5.88 5.36
N LYS A 38 -7.75 -4.74 5.82
CA LYS A 38 -7.99 -4.25 7.17
C LYS A 38 -9.30 -3.47 7.17
N MET A 39 -10.28 -3.93 7.93
CA MET A 39 -11.62 -3.35 7.98
C MET A 39 -11.98 -3.05 9.43
N GLN A 40 -12.61 -1.90 9.66
CA GLN A 40 -13.23 -1.61 10.95
C GLN A 40 -14.43 -2.55 11.13
N LYS A 41 -14.43 -3.32 12.22
CA LYS A 41 -15.43 -4.37 12.46
C LYS A 41 -16.65 -3.84 13.21
N GLU A 42 -16.51 -2.75 13.97
CA GLU A 42 -17.63 -2.18 14.70
C GLU A 42 -18.54 -1.34 13.79
N ASN A 43 -19.84 -1.64 13.81
CA ASN A 43 -20.92 -0.81 13.23
C ASN A 43 -20.86 -0.58 11.70
N ILE A 44 -20.16 -1.44 10.95
CA ILE A 44 -20.07 -1.34 9.49
C ILE A 44 -20.52 -2.65 8.83
N ASN A 45 -21.43 -2.53 7.87
CA ASN A 45 -21.78 -3.63 6.99
C ASN A 45 -20.61 -3.89 6.01
N LEU A 46 -19.97 -5.05 6.15
CA LEU A 46 -18.80 -5.44 5.34
C LEU A 46 -19.09 -5.48 3.84
N SER A 47 -20.34 -5.72 3.42
CA SER A 47 -20.71 -5.70 2.00
C SER A 47 -20.75 -4.29 1.39
N GLN A 48 -20.76 -3.25 2.22
CA GLN A 48 -20.77 -1.84 1.81
C GLN A 48 -19.38 -1.19 1.88
N VAL A 49 -18.35 -1.93 2.31
CA VAL A 49 -16.99 -1.41 2.41
C VAL A 49 -16.36 -1.31 1.03
N VAL A 50 -15.94 -0.11 0.65
CA VAL A 50 -15.21 0.11 -0.61
C VAL A 50 -13.74 -0.25 -0.42
N LYS A 51 -13.25 -1.20 -1.20
CA LYS A 51 -11.86 -1.69 -1.15
C LYS A 51 -10.98 -0.92 -2.14
N ILE A 52 -9.91 -0.30 -1.66
CA ILE A 52 -9.08 0.61 -2.43
C ILE A 52 -7.60 0.21 -2.31
N ILE A 53 -6.96 -0.01 -3.46
CA ILE A 53 -5.50 -0.18 -3.54
C ILE A 53 -4.91 1.17 -3.95
N TYR A 54 -4.15 1.79 -3.05
CA TYR A 54 -3.40 3.00 -3.37
C TYR A 54 -1.96 2.63 -3.70
N ALA A 55 -1.61 2.63 -4.99
CA ALA A 55 -0.32 2.18 -5.51
C ALA A 55 0.46 3.31 -6.20
N PRO A 56 1.02 4.27 -5.45
CA PRO A 56 1.72 5.40 -6.06
C PRO A 56 3.02 4.99 -6.76
N HIS A 57 3.25 5.61 -7.92
CA HIS A 57 4.46 5.42 -8.73
C HIS A 57 5.61 6.32 -8.26
N HIS A 58 6.85 5.93 -8.55
CA HIS A 58 8.08 6.59 -8.07
C HIS A 58 8.51 7.83 -8.88
N THR A 59 7.84 8.15 -9.99
CA THR A 59 8.22 9.26 -10.88
C THR A 59 7.72 10.59 -10.33
N LEU A 60 8.54 11.28 -9.55
CA LEU A 60 8.25 12.57 -8.93
C LEU A 60 9.02 13.71 -9.64
N GLY A 61 8.48 14.93 -9.60
CA GLY A 61 9.19 16.16 -10.04
C GLY A 61 8.76 16.70 -11.40
N GLU A 62 9.61 17.51 -12.04
CA GLU A 62 9.40 18.12 -13.36
C GLU A 62 10.28 17.49 -14.46
N GLU A 63 10.71 16.24 -14.27
CA GLU A 63 11.39 15.52 -15.35
C GLU A 63 10.39 15.15 -16.46
N LYS A 64 10.87 15.00 -17.71
CA LYS A 64 10.06 14.73 -18.92
C LYS A 64 9.09 13.52 -18.83
N HIS A 65 9.14 12.76 -17.74
CA HIS A 65 8.36 11.55 -17.45
C HIS A 65 7.75 11.53 -16.04
N SER A 66 7.43 12.70 -15.46
CA SER A 66 6.74 12.77 -14.18
C SER A 66 5.25 12.47 -14.32
N PHE A 67 4.90 11.21 -14.12
CA PHE A 67 3.53 10.71 -14.21
C PHE A 67 2.89 10.48 -12.83
N SER A 68 3.64 10.60 -11.74
CA SER A 68 3.10 10.41 -10.39
C SER A 68 2.54 11.71 -9.85
N THR A 69 1.32 11.64 -9.29
CA THR A 69 0.72 12.75 -8.55
C THR A 69 0.98 12.65 -7.03
N PHE A 70 1.81 11.71 -6.60
CA PHE A 70 2.02 11.40 -5.18
C PHE A 70 2.45 12.63 -4.38
N SER A 71 3.40 13.42 -4.88
CA SER A 71 3.88 14.64 -4.19
C SER A 71 2.78 15.67 -3.91
N GLN A 72 1.69 15.64 -4.69
CA GLN A 72 0.58 16.60 -4.59
C GLN A 72 -0.56 16.10 -3.68
N ASN A 73 -0.68 14.79 -3.48
CA ASN A 73 -1.88 14.19 -2.92
C ASN A 73 -1.66 13.18 -1.78
N TYR A 74 -0.42 12.77 -1.47
CA TYR A 74 -0.14 11.70 -0.51
C TYR A 74 -0.79 11.93 0.87
N MET A 75 -0.68 13.15 1.41
CA MET A 75 -1.33 13.51 2.68
C MET A 75 -2.85 13.54 2.58
N LYS A 76 -3.39 14.15 1.50
CA LYS A 76 -4.85 14.26 1.29
C LYS A 76 -5.51 12.88 1.19
N ILE A 77 -4.84 11.93 0.55
CA ILE A 77 -5.34 10.55 0.42
C ILE A 77 -5.30 9.83 1.78
N LEU A 78 -4.24 10.01 2.56
CA LEU A 78 -4.15 9.45 3.92
C LEU A 78 -5.22 10.06 4.86
N GLU A 79 -5.45 11.38 4.78
CA GLU A 79 -6.50 12.07 5.53
C GLU A 79 -7.90 11.57 5.10
N TYR A 80 -8.14 11.45 3.80
CA TYR A 80 -9.38 10.88 3.29
C TYR A 80 -9.62 9.46 3.82
N ALA A 81 -8.59 8.61 3.86
CA ALA A 81 -8.70 7.27 4.42
C ALA A 81 -9.09 7.28 5.90
N LYS A 82 -8.55 8.22 6.69
CA LYS A 82 -8.89 8.43 8.12
C LYS A 82 -10.33 8.87 8.32
N GLU A 83 -10.83 9.74 7.44
CA GLU A 83 -12.18 10.33 7.55
C GLU A 83 -13.30 9.41 7.03
N HIS A 84 -12.96 8.38 6.25
CA HIS A 84 -13.93 7.50 5.60
C HIS A 84 -13.84 6.06 6.10
N PRO A 85 -14.38 5.73 7.29
CA PRO A 85 -14.27 4.39 7.89
C PRO A 85 -14.98 3.29 7.07
N LYS A 86 -15.88 3.66 6.14
CA LYS A 86 -16.53 2.73 5.19
C LYS A 86 -15.67 2.34 3.98
N THR A 87 -14.36 2.55 4.08
CA THR A 87 -13.38 2.17 3.05
C THR A 87 -12.35 1.24 3.66
N SER A 88 -11.65 0.43 2.86
CA SER A 88 -10.52 -0.40 3.29
C SER A 88 -9.36 -0.19 2.32
N TRP A 89 -8.20 0.17 2.85
CA TRP A 89 -7.06 0.63 2.07
C TRP A 89 -5.88 -0.32 2.15
N ILE A 90 -5.24 -0.55 0.99
CA ILE A 90 -3.91 -1.13 0.89
C ILE A 90 -2.99 -0.09 0.24
N TYR A 91 -2.06 0.46 1.02
CA TYR A 91 -0.99 1.32 0.53
C TYR A 91 0.15 0.46 -0.01
N LYS A 92 0.35 0.43 -1.32
CA LYS A 92 1.35 -0.42 -2.00
C LYS A 92 2.25 0.42 -2.91
N PRO A 93 3.21 1.16 -2.35
CA PRO A 93 4.05 2.05 -3.14
C PRO A 93 4.98 1.27 -4.08
N HIS A 94 5.45 1.93 -5.14
CA HIS A 94 6.57 1.41 -5.90
C HIS A 94 7.82 1.29 -5.00
N PRO A 95 8.65 0.22 -5.09
CA PRO A 95 9.83 0.04 -4.23
C PRO A 95 10.81 1.22 -4.23
N LEU A 96 10.98 1.86 -5.40
CA LEU A 96 11.83 3.04 -5.56
C LEU A 96 11.19 4.36 -5.08
N LEU A 97 9.92 4.36 -4.65
CA LEU A 97 9.24 5.60 -4.25
C LEU A 97 9.92 6.25 -3.05
N LYS A 98 10.35 5.47 -2.04
CA LYS A 98 11.05 5.99 -0.86
C LYS A 98 12.26 6.84 -1.26
N GLN A 99 13.15 6.27 -2.06
CA GLN A 99 14.35 6.93 -2.57
C GLN A 99 13.99 8.15 -3.43
N ALA A 100 12.99 8.02 -4.30
CA ALA A 100 12.54 9.12 -5.14
C ALA A 100 12.03 10.30 -4.30
N CYS A 101 11.27 10.05 -3.23
CA CYS A 101 10.73 11.12 -2.40
C CYS A 101 11.85 11.87 -1.66
N ILE A 102 12.85 11.16 -1.14
CA ILE A 102 13.99 11.77 -0.45
C ILE A 102 14.85 12.57 -1.43
N LYS A 103 15.16 11.99 -2.60
CA LYS A 103 15.93 12.65 -3.66
C LYS A 103 15.26 13.95 -4.13
N ASN A 104 13.94 13.96 -4.23
CA ASN A 104 13.15 15.13 -4.64
C ASN A 104 12.80 16.08 -3.47
N GLY A 105 13.31 15.82 -2.25
CA GLY A 105 13.07 16.67 -1.09
C GLY A 105 11.63 16.66 -0.57
N LEU A 106 10.80 15.69 -0.97
CA LEU A 106 9.43 15.52 -0.46
C LEU A 106 9.43 15.03 1.00
N PHE A 107 10.40 14.19 1.35
CA PHE A 107 10.73 13.82 2.73
C PHE A 107 12.20 14.15 3.00
N LYS A 108 12.51 14.56 4.22
CA LYS A 108 13.86 14.94 4.64
C LYS A 108 14.81 13.75 4.70
N ASN A 109 14.29 12.60 5.12
CA ASN A 109 15.05 11.38 5.33
C ASN A 109 14.16 10.13 5.25
N GLU A 110 14.80 8.98 5.39
CA GLU A 110 14.13 7.67 5.38
C GLU A 110 13.12 7.53 6.53
N GLU A 111 13.44 8.06 7.70
CA GLU A 111 12.59 7.95 8.89
C GLU A 111 11.27 8.70 8.72
N GLU A 112 11.27 9.86 8.06
CA GLU A 112 10.05 10.64 7.82
C GLU A 112 9.12 9.92 6.84
N TYR A 113 9.68 9.30 5.79
CA TYR A 113 8.91 8.44 4.88
C TYR A 113 8.35 7.23 5.65
N ASP A 114 9.17 6.56 6.46
CA ASP A 114 8.73 5.38 7.22
C ASP A 114 7.65 5.74 8.24
N CYS A 115 7.70 6.93 8.85
CA CYS A 115 6.61 7.46 9.67
C CYS A 115 5.32 7.61 8.86
N TYR A 116 5.38 8.18 7.65
CA TYR A 116 4.22 8.25 6.77
C TYR A 116 3.65 6.86 6.42
N VAL A 117 4.52 5.86 6.16
CA VAL A 117 4.06 4.47 5.93
C VAL A 117 3.40 3.88 7.17
N ARG A 118 3.95 4.13 8.37
CA ARG A 118 3.36 3.66 9.65
C ARG A 118 1.97 4.24 9.89
N GLU A 119 1.69 5.46 9.43
CA GLU A 119 0.34 6.03 9.55
C GLU A 119 -0.72 5.18 8.84
N TRP A 120 -0.38 4.55 7.71
CA TRP A 120 -1.29 3.63 7.03
C TRP A 120 -1.58 2.37 7.86
N GLU A 121 -0.62 1.88 8.64
CA GLU A 121 -0.81 0.74 9.55
C GLU A 121 -1.59 1.12 10.81
N ASN A 122 -1.50 2.38 11.25
CA ASN A 122 -2.14 2.87 12.47
C ASN A 122 -3.64 3.13 12.32
N ILE A 123 -4.14 3.36 11.11
CA ILE A 123 -5.57 3.61 10.88
C ILE A 123 -6.37 2.28 10.88
N PRO A 124 -7.61 2.26 11.39
CA PRO A 124 -8.38 1.03 11.59
C PRO A 124 -8.73 0.32 10.28
N ASN A 125 -8.68 1.03 9.16
CA ASN A 125 -9.08 0.60 7.84
C ASN A 125 -7.95 0.65 6.79
N GLY A 126 -6.69 0.71 7.22
CA GLY A 126 -5.54 0.81 6.31
C GLY A 126 -4.44 -0.21 6.62
N LYS A 127 -3.70 -0.59 5.58
CA LYS A 127 -2.57 -1.52 5.65
C LYS A 127 -1.48 -1.09 4.69
N ALA A 128 -0.23 -1.18 5.08
CA ALA A 128 0.91 -1.01 4.19
C ALA A 128 1.31 -2.37 3.58
N GLY A 129 1.42 -2.40 2.26
CA GLY A 129 1.49 -3.60 1.42
C GLY A 129 2.86 -4.24 1.28
N ASP A 130 3.86 -3.82 2.06
CA ASP A 130 5.26 -4.27 1.95
C ASP A 130 5.79 -4.96 3.22
N LYS A 131 4.97 -5.81 3.84
CA LYS A 131 5.59 -6.92 4.55
C LYS A 131 6.08 -7.86 3.46
N LYS A 132 7.41 -8.01 3.30
CA LYS A 132 7.98 -9.21 2.71
C LYS A 132 7.14 -10.35 3.28
N ARG A 133 6.43 -11.11 2.43
CA ARG A 133 5.96 -12.42 2.87
C ARG A 133 7.24 -13.07 3.38
N SER A 134 7.36 -13.24 4.70
CA SER A 134 8.27 -14.24 5.24
C SER A 134 8.00 -15.45 4.36
N ALA A 135 9.03 -15.92 3.66
CA ALA A 135 8.92 -17.04 2.77
C ALA A 135 8.62 -18.28 3.61
N THR A 136 7.36 -18.42 4.00
CA THR A 136 6.73 -19.70 4.26
C THR A 136 5.86 -19.94 3.04
N VAL A 137 6.52 -20.25 1.93
CA VAL A 137 5.98 -21.31 1.07
C VAL A 137 5.84 -22.48 2.04
N LYS A 138 4.62 -22.75 2.50
CA LYS A 138 4.33 -24.09 3.00
C LYS A 138 4.52 -25.00 1.79
N SER A 139 5.71 -25.56 1.69
CA SER A 139 5.91 -26.79 0.95
C SER A 139 4.81 -27.73 1.40
N TYR A 140 4.14 -28.32 0.43
CA TYR A 140 3.16 -29.35 0.66
C TYR A 140 3.87 -30.53 1.35
N GLU A 141 3.65 -30.71 2.65
CA GLU A 141 4.03 -31.93 3.36
C GLU A 141 2.85 -32.46 4.17
N PRO A 142 2.64 -33.79 4.19
CA PRO A 142 1.40 -34.40 4.63
C PRO A 142 1.31 -34.46 6.16
N ARG A 143 0.08 -34.30 6.66
CA ARG A 143 -0.43 -34.57 8.02
C ARG A 143 0.56 -35.24 9.00
N MET A 144 0.98 -34.49 10.02
CA MET A 144 1.29 -35.03 11.35
C MET A 144 0.79 -34.07 12.44
N LYS A 145 0.25 -34.65 13.53
CA LYS A 145 -0.44 -33.97 14.63
C LYS A 145 0.52 -33.34 15.66
N ALA A 146 -0.08 -32.39 16.40
CA ALA A 146 0.12 -32.02 17.81
C ALA A 146 1.10 -30.88 18.14
N ALA A 147 0.55 -29.87 18.83
CA ALA A 147 0.97 -29.33 20.13
C ALA A 147 0.78 -27.80 20.22
N GLU A 148 0.14 -27.38 21.32
CA GLU A 148 -0.25 -26.03 21.72
C GLU A 148 0.96 -25.13 22.06
N THR A 149 0.80 -23.80 21.98
CA THR A 149 1.11 -22.85 23.08
C THR A 149 0.69 -21.40 22.76
N LYS A 150 0.35 -20.69 23.84
CA LYS A 150 -0.30 -19.37 23.99
C LYS A 150 0.66 -18.17 23.87
N GLY A 151 0.10 -16.96 23.68
CA GLY A 151 0.64 -15.72 24.29
C GLY A 151 0.56 -14.44 23.45
N GLU A 152 -0.39 -13.55 23.77
CA GLU A 152 -0.45 -12.14 23.36
C GLU A 152 0.45 -11.26 24.26
N GLN A 153 0.99 -10.14 23.76
CA GLN A 153 0.76 -8.75 24.25
C GLN A 153 1.78 -7.69 23.77
N GLU A 154 1.21 -6.56 23.30
CA GLU A 154 1.57 -5.14 23.49
C GLU A 154 2.94 -4.55 23.08
N VAL A 155 2.90 -3.55 22.19
CA VAL A 155 3.91 -2.46 22.13
C VAL A 155 3.20 -1.11 22.02
N ILE A 156 3.28 -0.35 23.10
CA ILE A 156 2.75 1.02 23.27
C ILE A 156 3.65 2.04 22.54
N ALA A 157 2.99 3.00 21.90
CA ALA A 157 3.56 4.11 21.14
C ALA A 157 4.36 5.10 22.01
N LEU A 158 5.51 5.55 21.49
CA LEU A 158 6.29 6.67 22.03
C LEU A 158 6.50 7.72 20.93
N LEU A 159 5.57 8.67 20.83
CA LEU A 159 5.88 10.01 20.32
C LEU A 159 5.89 10.96 21.52
N SER A 160 6.92 11.79 21.61
CA SER A 160 7.07 12.73 22.71
C SER A 160 6.04 13.87 22.59
N LYS A 161 5.50 14.35 23.73
CA LYS A 161 4.54 15.47 23.78
C LYS A 161 4.98 16.70 22.97
N ALA A 162 6.28 16.95 22.89
CA ALA A 162 6.87 18.04 22.13
C ALA A 162 6.59 17.99 20.62
N GLN A 163 6.48 16.78 20.03
CA GLN A 163 6.18 16.61 18.60
C GLN A 163 4.70 16.88 18.30
N VAL A 164 3.81 16.53 19.23
CA VAL A 164 2.37 16.76 19.13
C VAL A 164 2.03 18.25 19.25
N ASP A 165 2.70 18.97 20.15
CA ASP A 165 2.44 20.39 20.39
C ASP A 165 2.95 21.29 19.25
N LYS A 166 4.07 20.92 18.63
CA LYS A 166 4.58 21.61 17.43
C LYS A 166 3.61 21.49 16.25
N TRP A 167 2.90 20.37 16.13
CA TRP A 167 1.92 20.12 15.07
C TRP A 167 0.63 20.91 15.25
N LYS A 168 0.12 21.07 16.49
CA LYS A 168 -1.10 21.85 16.76
C LYS A 168 -0.95 23.34 16.42
N LYS A 169 0.26 23.89 16.58
CA LYS A 169 0.56 25.31 16.31
C LYS A 169 0.49 25.68 14.82
N ALA A 170 0.61 24.71 13.92
CA ALA A 170 0.58 24.92 12.47
C ALA A 170 -0.84 24.99 11.86
N LYS A 171 -1.89 24.63 12.63
CA LYS A 171 -3.30 24.62 12.17
C LYS A 171 -4.01 25.97 12.14
N GLY A 172 -3.35 27.06 12.55
CA GLY A 172 -4.01 28.34 12.86
C GLY A 172 -4.19 29.33 11.71
N ALA A 173 -3.75 29.05 10.48
CA ALA A 173 -3.91 29.98 9.36
C ALA A 173 -5.11 29.58 8.49
N PRO A 174 -6.22 30.33 8.49
CA PRO A 174 -7.31 30.10 7.56
C PRO A 174 -6.92 30.60 6.17
N PHE A 175 -7.17 29.80 5.12
CA PHE A 175 -7.13 30.29 3.75
C PHE A 175 -8.55 30.34 3.18
N LYS A 176 -8.94 31.54 2.72
CA LYS A 176 -10.17 31.82 1.99
C LYS A 176 -9.99 31.36 0.54
N LEU A 177 -11.07 30.78 -0.02
CA LEU A 177 -11.22 30.39 -1.43
C LEU A 177 -10.83 31.51 -2.39
#